data_AF-A0A6U2G4Y5-F1
#
_entry.id   AF-A0A6U2G4Y5-F1
#
_cell.length_a   1.000
_cell.length_b   1.000
_cell.length_c   1.000
_cell.angle_alpha   90.00
_cell.angle_beta   90.00
_cell.angle_gamma   90.00
#
_symmetry.space_group_name_H-M   'P 1'
#
loop_
_entity.id
_entity.type
_entity.pdbx_description
1 polymer ?
#
loop_
_entity_poly.entity_id
_entity_poly.type
_entity_poly.pdbx_seq_one_letter_code
_entity_poly.pdbx_strand_id
1 'polypeptide(L)'
;HSPAGLATATAIASASGPASAIATSAVGTARQARRPTYAPPRLRQDAMTRTAAPAQARGVATRAQSTEATPTSAKRTALADAPVAIVSTRACPYCKRAKEALTDAGITWADVDVSGDEALRAKVREMTGSRTVPQIFVGGKSIGGSEDLVASLADGSFQATAKAASPPALPPALLELAHAAAAAAAKDAAADADSAARGGELRALAAHMSASPGGLARVGGGAAVTAPFTGAAAVDWIVGRQPGCSRDAALATATALLAENLITPHRPATGGGAAAPRGAAAAGARTPVLSEKQRYVFVSELPLRPQDKSLPLNAHYEWSGGARPATQVATELRSLILELYERHLSADGRSVSYKAMKTDPLFRRYVDATAELQALDLAPLNVPELTALFINLYNALIVHALVVLGAPDGTLSRLAFFGAAKYNIGGQQYSADDMENGVLRGNSAPASALWSLLGFPRLAKGQFSKTANDPRAKYICPKVDPRIHFALVCGAKSCPPIKLYTPDNLDEGLTAAGEAFCASEVSVDKRARAVTLSKIFKWYAPDFGASEVERLRWISQFLRGGAKADLDAMLAAGDGGRGIRLQYKKYDWDLNGE
;
A
#
# COMPACT_ATOMS: atom_id res chain seq x y z
N HIS A 1 19.48 10.69 -66.90
CA HIS A 1 20.48 9.68 -67.32
C HIS A 1 20.35 8.45 -66.43
N SER A 2 20.03 7.31 -67.04
CA SER A 2 20.43 5.97 -66.56
C SER A 2 21.95 5.79 -66.78
N PRO A 3 22.66 4.73 -66.29
CA PRO A 3 22.11 3.40 -65.96
C PRO A 3 22.76 2.58 -64.82
N ALA A 4 22.17 1.39 -64.63
CA ALA A 4 22.76 0.12 -64.17
C ALA A 4 23.31 -0.01 -62.72
N GLY A 5 23.22 -1.16 -62.05
CA GLY A 5 22.51 -2.42 -62.39
C GLY A 5 23.37 -3.68 -62.18
N LEU A 6 22.73 -4.77 -61.69
CA LEU A 6 23.28 -6.14 -61.54
C LEU A 6 24.48 -6.26 -60.54
N ALA A 7 24.82 -7.39 -59.90
CA ALA A 7 24.16 -8.68 -59.57
C ALA A 7 24.89 -9.23 -58.28
N THR A 8 24.84 -10.48 -57.78
CA THR A 8 24.40 -11.80 -58.29
C THR A 8 24.05 -12.75 -57.13
N ALA A 9 23.46 -13.91 -57.48
CA ALA A 9 23.29 -15.15 -56.71
C ALA A 9 24.65 -15.77 -56.22
N THR A 10 24.75 -16.86 -55.44
CA THR A 10 24.09 -18.20 -55.62
C THR A 10 24.32 -19.15 -54.42
N ALA A 11 23.53 -20.24 -54.37
CA ALA A 11 23.73 -21.52 -53.64
C ALA A 11 23.66 -21.47 -52.09
N ILE A 12 22.81 -22.24 -51.38
CA ILE A 12 22.44 -23.67 -51.44
C ILE A 12 23.61 -24.61 -51.12
N ALA A 13 23.59 -25.15 -49.90
CA ALA A 13 24.26 -26.41 -49.54
C ALA A 13 23.45 -27.13 -48.44
N SER A 14 22.67 -28.12 -48.84
CA SER A 14 22.07 -29.12 -47.93
C SER A 14 23.09 -30.23 -47.67
N ALA A 15 23.22 -30.66 -46.41
CA ALA A 15 23.99 -31.86 -46.04
C ALA A 15 23.22 -32.68 -44.99
N SER A 16 23.26 -34.01 -45.13
CA SER A 16 22.32 -34.94 -44.48
C SER A 16 23.04 -35.99 -43.63
N GLY A 17 22.62 -36.14 -42.36
CA GLY A 17 22.89 -37.31 -41.51
C GLY A 17 24.35 -37.54 -41.07
N PRO A 18 24.64 -38.63 -40.32
CA PRO A 18 23.75 -39.72 -39.90
C PRO A 18 23.51 -39.79 -38.37
N ALA A 19 22.76 -40.81 -37.93
CA ALA A 19 22.38 -41.05 -36.53
C ALA A 19 23.34 -42.00 -35.79
N SER A 20 23.46 -41.82 -34.46
CA SER A 20 23.88 -42.81 -33.43
C SER A 20 23.88 -42.13 -32.05
N ALA A 21 23.65 -42.78 -30.91
CA ALA A 21 23.03 -44.08 -30.65
C ALA A 21 22.51 -44.08 -29.19
N ILE A 22 21.61 -45.00 -28.86
CA ILE A 22 21.06 -45.15 -27.50
C ILE A 22 22.12 -45.76 -26.57
N ALA A 23 22.28 -45.20 -25.37
CA ALA A 23 23.07 -45.80 -24.29
C ALA A 23 22.30 -45.74 -22.95
N THR A 24 21.51 -46.78 -22.69
CA THR A 24 20.92 -47.05 -21.37
C THR A 24 21.96 -47.62 -20.42
N SER A 25 22.16 -46.98 -19.25
CA SER A 25 22.65 -47.65 -18.04
C SER A 25 21.92 -47.01 -16.85
N ALA A 26 21.07 -47.74 -16.14
CA ALA A 26 21.32 -48.85 -15.21
C ALA A 26 21.37 -48.34 -13.76
N VAL A 27 20.37 -48.78 -13.01
CA VAL A 27 20.07 -48.47 -11.61
C VAL A 27 21.28 -48.69 -10.70
N GLY A 28 21.66 -47.65 -9.95
CA GLY A 28 22.60 -47.74 -8.82
C GLY A 28 21.89 -47.43 -7.49
N THR A 29 21.58 -48.46 -6.70
CA THR A 29 20.92 -48.32 -5.40
C THR A 29 21.83 -47.67 -4.35
N ALA A 30 21.53 -46.43 -3.95
CA ALA A 30 22.23 -45.74 -2.86
C ALA A 30 21.44 -45.82 -1.54
N ARG A 31 22.04 -46.46 -0.54
CA ARG A 31 21.56 -46.68 0.84
C ARG A 31 20.85 -45.47 1.47
N GLN A 32 19.74 -45.74 2.17
CA GLN A 32 19.16 -44.84 3.15
C GLN A 32 20.17 -44.48 4.26
N ALA A 33 20.59 -43.21 4.32
CA ALA A 33 21.25 -42.66 5.49
C ALA A 33 20.20 -42.27 6.53
N ARG A 34 20.27 -42.88 7.73
CA ARG A 34 19.34 -42.59 8.83
C ARG A 34 19.53 -41.15 9.33
N ARG A 35 18.44 -40.37 9.36
CA ARG A 35 18.42 -39.11 10.12
C ARG A 35 18.36 -39.41 11.63
N PRO A 36 19.16 -38.75 12.48
CA PRO A 36 18.98 -38.83 13.92
C PRO A 36 17.72 -38.05 14.33
N THR A 37 16.80 -38.71 15.04
CA THR A 37 15.62 -38.09 15.65
C THR A 37 16.01 -37.33 16.90
N TYR A 38 15.94 -36.00 16.86
CA TYR A 38 16.07 -35.16 18.05
C TYR A 38 14.72 -35.10 18.79
N ALA A 39 14.68 -35.66 20.01
CA ALA A 39 13.50 -35.61 20.87
C ALA A 39 13.62 -34.42 21.86
N PRO A 40 12.62 -33.53 21.96
CA PRO A 40 12.63 -32.47 22.96
C PRO A 40 12.37 -33.03 24.37
N PRO A 41 12.93 -32.42 25.43
CA PRO A 41 12.73 -32.89 26.81
C PRO A 41 11.29 -32.66 27.29
N ARG A 42 10.75 -33.63 28.03
CA ARG A 42 9.42 -33.54 28.65
C ARG A 42 9.44 -32.53 29.80
N LEU A 43 8.75 -31.41 29.65
CA LEU A 43 8.37 -30.57 30.79
C LEU A 43 7.24 -31.23 31.57
N ARG A 44 7.37 -31.27 32.91
CA ARG A 44 6.30 -31.71 33.81
C ARG A 44 5.15 -30.70 33.76
N GLN A 45 3.94 -31.17 33.49
CA GLN A 45 2.72 -30.42 33.81
C GLN A 45 2.24 -30.87 35.19
N ASP A 46 2.46 -30.04 36.21
CA ASP A 46 1.80 -30.21 37.49
C ASP A 46 0.36 -29.69 37.38
N ALA A 47 -0.60 -30.61 37.46
CA ALA A 47 -2.01 -30.31 37.34
C ALA A 47 -2.55 -29.73 38.66
N MET A 48 -2.75 -28.41 38.73
CA MET A 48 -3.59 -27.81 39.77
C MET A 48 -5.06 -27.83 39.35
N THR A 49 -5.78 -28.86 39.79
CA THR A 49 -7.24 -28.88 39.80
C THR A 49 -7.78 -27.78 40.72
N ARG A 50 -8.66 -26.91 40.21
CA ARG A 50 -9.58 -26.13 41.04
C ARG A 50 -11.02 -26.41 40.64
N THR A 51 -11.73 -27.01 41.59
CA THR A 51 -13.14 -27.37 41.54
C THR A 51 -14.02 -26.13 41.42
N ALA A 52 -15.02 -26.15 40.53
CA ALA A 52 -16.05 -25.12 40.48
C ALA A 52 -17.23 -25.48 41.39
N ALA A 53 -17.79 -24.49 42.09
CA ALA A 53 -19.07 -24.58 42.78
C ALA A 53 -19.82 -23.23 42.65
N PRO A 54 -21.18 -23.20 42.64
CA PRO A 54 -21.93 -22.08 42.09
C PRO A 54 -22.59 -21.16 43.14
N ALA A 55 -22.77 -19.89 42.80
CA ALA A 55 -23.73 -18.97 43.44
C ALA A 55 -24.20 -17.93 42.39
N GLN A 56 -25.43 -18.04 41.91
CA GLN A 56 -26.65 -17.34 42.38
C GLN A 56 -26.93 -16.02 41.64
N ALA A 57 -28.13 -15.93 41.08
CA ALA A 57 -28.60 -14.76 40.35
C ALA A 57 -29.21 -13.71 41.27
N ARG A 58 -28.89 -12.43 41.01
CA ARG A 58 -29.75 -11.28 41.32
C ARG A 58 -29.67 -10.31 40.14
N GLY A 59 -30.82 -9.96 39.57
CA GLY A 59 -30.90 -8.88 38.59
C GLY A 59 -31.21 -7.54 39.27
N VAL A 60 -30.98 -6.44 38.55
CA VAL A 60 -31.86 -5.25 38.43
C VAL A 60 -31.10 -4.12 37.70
N ALA A 61 -31.85 -3.26 37.01
CA ALA A 61 -31.48 -1.95 36.47
C ALA A 61 -30.60 -1.90 35.21
N THR A 62 -31.29 -1.63 34.10
CA THR A 62 -30.78 -0.97 32.89
C THR A 62 -30.01 0.32 33.20
N ARG A 63 -28.81 0.46 32.63
CA ARG A 63 -28.19 1.77 32.36
C ARG A 63 -27.58 1.72 30.95
N ALA A 64 -27.92 2.71 30.12
CA ALA A 64 -27.39 2.80 28.76
C ALA A 64 -25.86 2.89 28.79
N GLN A 65 -25.18 2.00 28.09
CA GLN A 65 -23.73 2.05 27.92
C GLN A 65 -23.41 3.02 26.78
N SER A 66 -22.88 4.18 27.16
CA SER A 66 -22.13 5.05 26.26
C SER A 66 -20.91 4.30 25.70
N THR A 67 -20.65 4.49 24.41
CA THR A 67 -19.48 3.92 23.73
C THR A 67 -18.18 4.50 24.29
N GLU A 68 -17.42 3.71 25.05
CA GLU A 68 -16.05 4.08 25.43
C GLU A 68 -15.06 3.73 24.33
N ALA A 69 -14.12 4.65 24.07
CA ALA A 69 -13.13 4.54 23.02
C ALA A 69 -11.84 3.83 23.48
N THR A 70 -11.07 3.36 22.51
CA THR A 70 -9.76 2.70 22.67
C THR A 70 -8.78 3.51 23.53
N PRO A 71 -8.00 2.88 24.44
CA PRO A 71 -7.17 3.59 25.40
C PRO A 71 -5.87 4.14 24.79
N THR A 72 -5.93 5.38 24.28
CA THR A 72 -4.73 6.16 23.87
C THR A 72 -4.77 7.61 24.38
N SER A 73 -5.62 7.91 25.38
CA SER A 73 -5.83 9.27 25.90
C SER A 73 -5.01 9.56 27.16
N ALA A 74 -3.83 10.17 27.01
CA ALA A 74 -3.14 10.84 28.11
C ALA A 74 -2.38 12.09 27.63
N LYS A 75 -2.64 13.23 28.29
CA LYS A 75 -1.80 14.44 28.35
C LYS A 75 -1.53 15.26 27.05
N ARG A 76 -2.53 15.37 26.17
CA ARG A 76 -2.57 16.45 25.15
C ARG A 76 -3.15 17.75 25.74
N THR A 77 -2.50 18.88 25.49
CA THR A 77 -2.94 20.24 25.89
C THR A 77 -3.17 21.12 24.66
N ALA A 78 -3.97 22.17 24.79
CA ALA A 78 -4.15 23.18 23.74
C ALA A 78 -2.82 23.85 23.37
N LEU A 79 -2.66 24.22 22.09
CA LEU A 79 -1.37 24.61 21.53
C LEU A 79 -0.80 25.92 22.13
N ALA A 80 -1.67 26.86 22.51
CA ALA A 80 -1.29 28.09 23.18
C ALA A 80 -0.85 27.90 24.64
N ASP A 81 -1.42 26.90 25.34
CA ASP A 81 -1.27 26.70 26.78
C ASP A 81 -0.22 25.64 27.15
N ALA A 82 0.32 24.91 26.16
CA ALA A 82 1.34 23.90 26.40
C ALA A 82 2.74 24.53 26.49
N PRO A 83 3.54 24.21 27.54
CA PRO A 83 4.95 24.62 27.63
C PRO A 83 5.88 23.72 26.78
N VAL A 84 5.40 22.53 26.38
CA VAL A 84 6.06 21.58 25.48
C VAL A 84 5.17 21.31 24.27
N ALA A 85 5.75 21.26 23.07
CA ALA A 85 5.07 20.83 21.85
C ALA A 85 5.93 19.83 21.06
N ILE A 86 5.27 18.88 20.39
CA ILE A 86 5.90 17.97 19.45
C ILE A 86 5.35 18.20 18.05
N VAL A 87 6.23 18.51 17.11
CA VAL A 87 5.96 18.48 15.68
C VAL A 87 6.05 17.03 15.22
N SER A 88 5.00 16.51 14.58
CA SER A 88 4.91 15.11 14.20
C SER A 88 4.21 14.88 12.85
N THR A 89 4.21 13.63 12.38
CA THR A 89 3.37 13.19 11.26
C THR A 89 2.58 11.94 11.65
N ARG A 90 1.44 11.71 10.98
CA ARG A 90 0.46 10.65 11.31
C ARG A 90 1.04 9.23 11.28
N ALA A 91 2.08 8.99 10.48
CA ALA A 91 2.65 7.66 10.23
C ALA A 91 4.17 7.62 10.47
N CYS A 92 4.65 8.10 11.62
CA CYS A 92 6.07 8.07 11.99
C CYS A 92 6.34 7.30 13.31
N PRO A 93 7.15 6.22 13.29
CA PRO A 93 7.46 5.44 14.50
C PRO A 93 8.32 6.22 15.51
N TYR A 94 9.16 7.15 15.05
CA TYR A 94 9.93 8.02 15.93
C TYR A 94 9.04 9.05 16.63
N CYS A 95 7.99 9.54 15.96
CA CYS A 95 7.00 10.41 16.59
C CYS A 95 6.20 9.65 17.66
N LYS A 96 5.84 8.39 17.41
CA LYS A 96 5.21 7.52 18.41
C LYS A 96 6.12 7.34 19.63
N ARG A 97 7.37 6.91 19.44
CA ARG A 97 8.36 6.76 20.53
C ARG A 97 8.57 8.01 21.35
N ALA A 98 8.61 9.18 20.72
CA ALA A 98 8.75 10.47 21.43
C ALA A 98 7.50 10.82 22.25
N LYS A 99 6.29 10.56 21.73
CA LYS A 99 5.03 10.74 22.48
C LYS A 99 4.94 9.77 23.67
N GLU A 100 5.34 8.51 23.49
CA GLU A 100 5.44 7.51 24.56
C GLU A 100 6.43 7.95 25.64
N ALA A 101 7.65 8.37 25.28
CA ALA A 101 8.65 8.85 26.23
C ALA A 101 8.18 10.08 27.05
N LEU A 102 7.45 11.02 26.44
CA LEU A 102 6.82 12.14 27.16
C LEU A 102 5.68 11.69 28.08
N THR A 103 4.93 10.66 27.67
CA THR A 103 3.84 10.04 28.47
C THR A 103 4.43 9.41 29.73
N ASP A 104 5.46 8.58 29.57
CA ASP A 104 6.14 7.85 30.64
C ASP A 104 6.86 8.80 31.60
N ALA A 105 7.44 9.89 31.09
CA ALA A 105 7.99 10.98 31.89
C ALA A 105 6.92 11.84 32.60
N GLY A 106 5.63 11.61 32.33
CA GLY A 106 4.52 12.31 32.95
C GLY A 106 4.36 13.78 32.52
N ILE A 107 4.99 14.20 31.43
CA ILE A 107 4.95 15.57 30.91
C ILE A 107 3.61 15.80 30.19
N THR A 108 3.19 17.06 29.98
CA THR A 108 2.06 17.41 29.09
C THR A 108 2.58 18.12 27.85
N TRP A 109 2.01 17.80 26.68
CA TRP A 109 2.47 18.37 25.42
C TRP A 109 1.31 18.73 24.48
N ALA A 110 1.51 19.73 23.63
CA ALA A 110 0.72 19.91 22.43
C ALA A 110 1.33 19.12 21.26
N ASP A 111 0.51 18.78 20.27
CA ASP A 111 0.90 17.94 19.13
C ASP A 111 0.55 18.65 17.83
N VAL A 112 1.56 18.88 17.00
CA VAL A 112 1.49 19.67 15.77
C VAL A 112 1.70 18.72 14.60
N ASP A 113 0.61 18.29 13.98
CA ASP A 113 0.67 17.44 12.79
C ASP A 113 1.04 18.27 11.56
N VAL A 114 2.15 17.92 10.90
CA VAL A 114 2.60 18.56 9.65
C VAL A 114 2.31 17.68 8.42
N SER A 115 1.48 16.64 8.57
CA SER A 115 1.10 15.76 7.47
C SER A 115 0.20 16.50 6.46
N GLY A 116 0.76 16.82 5.30
CA GLY A 116 0.04 17.51 4.22
C GLY A 116 0.04 19.05 4.31
N ASP A 117 0.81 19.65 5.23
CA ASP A 117 1.02 21.10 5.26
C ASP A 117 2.49 21.44 4.95
N GLU A 118 2.74 21.81 3.69
CA GLU A 118 4.07 22.16 3.20
C GLU A 118 4.59 23.47 3.84
N ALA A 119 3.73 24.46 4.09
CA ALA A 119 4.13 25.75 4.64
C ALA A 119 4.59 25.61 6.10
N LEU A 120 3.83 24.87 6.90
CA LEU A 120 4.16 24.53 8.27
C LEU A 120 5.44 23.69 8.34
N ARG A 121 5.57 22.67 7.47
CA ARG A 121 6.77 21.83 7.41
C ARG A 121 8.02 22.60 6.96
N ALA A 122 7.88 23.51 5.99
CA ALA A 122 8.95 24.40 5.55
C ALA A 122 9.40 25.33 6.69
N LYS A 123 8.46 25.87 7.49
CA LYS A 123 8.80 26.74 8.62
C LYS A 123 9.48 26.00 9.77
N VAL A 124 9.05 24.77 10.09
CA VAL A 124 9.78 23.90 11.03
C VAL A 124 11.21 23.66 10.55
N ARG A 125 11.40 23.38 9.26
CA ARG A 125 12.74 23.18 8.68
C ARG A 125 13.61 24.44 8.77
N GLU A 126 13.03 25.61 8.49
CA GLU A 126 13.71 26.90 8.61
C GLU A 126 14.19 27.16 10.05
N MET A 127 13.33 26.90 11.05
CA MET A 127 13.63 27.17 12.46
C MET A 127 14.56 26.14 13.12
N THR A 128 14.46 24.87 12.75
CA THR A 128 15.21 23.77 13.39
C THR A 128 16.48 23.38 12.64
N GLY A 129 16.60 23.75 11.36
CA GLY A 129 17.60 23.21 10.43
C GLY A 129 17.34 21.77 9.99
N SER A 130 16.43 21.05 10.67
CA SER A 130 16.12 19.64 10.43
C SER A 130 15.01 19.46 9.38
N ARG A 131 15.06 18.35 8.62
CA ARG A 131 13.96 17.92 7.74
C ARG A 131 13.08 16.84 8.37
N THR A 132 13.61 16.16 9.40
CA THR A 132 13.03 14.95 9.99
C THR A 132 12.06 15.28 11.12
N VAL A 133 11.08 14.41 11.32
CA VAL A 133 10.16 14.43 12.47
C VAL A 133 10.40 13.23 13.39
N PRO A 134 10.20 13.35 14.71
CA PRO A 134 9.63 14.52 15.40
C PRO A 134 10.62 15.67 15.56
N GLN A 135 10.11 16.87 15.81
CA GLN A 135 10.89 18.00 16.37
C GLN A 135 10.20 18.48 17.64
N ILE A 136 10.94 18.57 18.75
CA ILE A 136 10.41 18.92 20.07
C ILE A 136 10.72 20.39 20.35
N PHE A 137 9.72 21.13 20.81
CA PHE A 137 9.83 22.52 21.23
C PHE A 137 9.46 22.69 22.70
N VAL A 138 10.18 23.55 23.40
CA VAL A 138 9.93 23.91 24.81
C VAL A 138 10.13 25.41 24.98
N GLY A 139 9.11 26.12 25.48
CA GLY A 139 9.16 27.58 25.73
C GLY A 139 9.69 28.43 24.56
N GLY A 140 9.27 28.13 23.33
CA GLY A 140 9.68 28.83 22.11
C GLY A 140 11.03 28.41 21.53
N LYS A 141 11.69 27.37 22.06
CA LYS A 141 13.00 26.87 21.58
C LYS A 141 12.91 25.44 21.08
N SER A 142 13.59 25.14 19.97
CA SER A 142 13.78 23.76 19.51
C SER A 142 14.77 23.03 20.42
N ILE A 143 14.42 21.83 20.84
CA ILE A 143 15.26 20.92 21.63
C ILE A 143 15.92 19.85 20.74
N GLY A 144 15.31 19.52 19.60
CA GLY A 144 15.82 18.52 18.66
C GLY A 144 14.80 17.42 18.33
N GLY A 145 15.31 16.27 17.89
CA GLY A 145 14.51 15.11 17.46
C GLY A 145 14.26 14.07 18.56
N SER A 146 13.80 12.89 18.13
CA SER A 146 13.46 11.79 19.05
C SER A 146 14.65 11.28 19.86
N GLU A 147 15.88 11.38 19.36
CA GLU A 147 17.08 10.91 20.06
C GLU A 147 17.52 11.93 21.11
N ASP A 148 17.51 13.23 20.76
CA ASP A 148 17.80 14.34 21.68
C ASP A 148 16.82 14.37 22.86
N LEU A 149 15.53 14.12 22.59
CA LEU A 149 14.50 13.98 23.63
C LEU A 149 14.80 12.80 24.57
N VAL A 150 15.14 11.62 24.04
CA VAL A 150 15.37 10.43 24.87
C VAL A 150 16.65 10.58 25.70
N ALA A 151 17.70 11.20 25.14
CA ALA A 151 18.92 11.53 25.87
C ALA A 151 18.64 12.51 27.03
N SER A 152 17.97 13.63 26.74
CA SER A 152 17.68 14.68 27.75
C SER A 152 16.61 14.28 28.78
N LEU A 153 15.76 13.30 28.49
CA LEU A 153 14.89 12.67 29.49
C LEU A 153 15.67 11.72 30.42
N ALA A 154 16.71 11.05 29.91
CA ALA A 154 17.51 10.09 30.67
C ALA A 154 18.50 10.77 31.63
N ASP A 155 19.04 11.94 31.28
CA ASP A 155 19.87 12.76 32.19
C ASP A 155 19.07 13.71 33.11
N GLY A 156 17.75 13.81 32.90
CA GLY A 156 16.83 14.62 33.71
C GLY A 156 16.75 16.10 33.32
N SER A 157 17.55 16.56 32.34
CA SER A 157 17.60 17.96 31.92
C SER A 157 16.31 18.43 31.24
N PHE A 158 15.63 17.54 30.51
CA PHE A 158 14.39 17.87 29.81
C PHE A 158 13.26 18.20 30.79
N GLN A 159 13.14 17.44 31.88
CA GLN A 159 12.14 17.65 32.93
C GLN A 159 12.34 19.00 33.65
N ALA A 160 13.60 19.42 33.84
CA ALA A 160 13.91 20.74 34.39
C ALA A 160 13.53 21.87 33.41
N THR A 161 13.90 21.72 32.14
CA THR A 161 13.58 22.70 31.08
C THR A 161 12.07 22.84 30.88
N ALA A 162 11.33 21.73 30.83
CA ALA A 162 9.88 21.72 30.65
C ALA A 162 9.11 22.34 31.84
N LYS A 163 9.62 22.20 33.08
CA LYS A 163 9.03 22.83 34.27
C LYS A 163 9.31 24.33 34.38
N ALA A 164 10.44 24.79 33.84
CA ALA A 164 10.83 26.20 33.85
C ALA A 164 10.27 27.01 32.67
N ALA A 165 9.69 26.35 31.67
CA ALA A 165 9.19 26.98 30.45
C ALA A 165 7.78 27.54 30.61
N SER A 166 7.60 28.82 30.23
CA SER A 166 6.27 29.41 30.03
C SER A 166 5.70 28.99 28.67
N PRO A 167 4.39 28.75 28.55
CA PRO A 167 3.70 28.68 27.26
C PRO A 167 3.78 30.02 26.49
N PRO A 168 3.64 30.01 25.15
CA PRO A 168 3.47 28.84 24.29
C PRO A 168 4.82 28.11 24.01
N ALA A 169 4.74 26.80 23.81
CA ALA A 169 5.90 25.99 23.42
C ALA A 169 6.49 26.37 22.06
N LEU A 170 5.64 26.80 21.11
CA LEU A 170 6.06 27.15 19.75
C LEU A 170 6.45 28.64 19.64
N PRO A 171 7.44 28.98 18.79
CA PRO A 171 7.65 30.36 18.33
C PRO A 171 6.38 30.95 17.69
N PRO A 172 6.11 32.27 17.82
CA PRO A 172 4.87 32.88 17.34
C PRO A 172 4.53 32.58 15.87
N ALA A 173 5.50 32.73 14.95
CA ALA A 173 5.28 32.47 13.52
C ALA A 173 4.99 30.99 13.20
N LEU A 174 5.40 30.05 14.07
CA LEU A 174 5.08 28.63 13.92
C LEU A 174 3.72 28.29 14.56
N LEU A 175 3.37 28.99 15.64
CA LEU A 175 2.06 28.91 16.29
C LEU A 175 0.93 29.40 15.37
N GLU A 176 1.13 30.51 14.65
CA GLU A 176 0.15 31.03 13.68
C GLU A 176 -0.10 30.05 12.54
N LEU A 177 0.95 29.50 11.93
CA LEU A 177 0.82 28.47 10.88
C LEU A 177 0.12 27.21 11.40
N ALA A 178 0.45 26.76 12.62
CA ALA A 178 -0.19 25.59 13.22
C ALA A 178 -1.68 25.82 13.53
N HIS A 179 -2.07 27.04 13.93
CA HIS A 179 -3.47 27.41 14.08
C HIS A 179 -4.20 27.48 12.73
N ALA A 180 -3.57 28.02 11.68
CA ALA A 180 -4.14 28.06 10.34
C ALA A 180 -4.35 26.63 9.76
N ALA A 181 -3.34 25.77 9.91
CA ALA A 181 -3.40 24.36 9.54
C ALA A 181 -4.52 23.61 10.27
N ALA A 182 -4.62 23.80 11.60
CA ALA A 182 -5.67 23.20 12.41
C ALA A 182 -7.08 23.70 12.03
N ALA A 183 -7.22 24.99 11.71
CA ALA A 183 -8.49 25.57 11.27
C ALA A 183 -8.92 25.08 9.87
N ALA A 184 -7.98 24.94 8.94
CA ALA A 184 -8.24 24.32 7.63
C ALA A 184 -8.66 22.86 7.79
N ALA A 185 -7.87 22.06 8.53
CA ALA A 185 -8.19 20.66 8.81
C ALA A 185 -9.53 20.48 9.55
N ALA A 186 -9.90 21.40 10.45
CA ALA A 186 -11.20 21.38 11.12
C ALA A 186 -12.37 21.72 10.18
N LYS A 187 -12.16 22.62 9.20
CA LYS A 187 -13.16 22.94 8.18
C LYS A 187 -13.37 21.78 7.21
N ASP A 188 -12.28 21.15 6.77
CA ASP A 188 -12.34 19.95 5.91
C ASP A 188 -12.99 18.79 6.67
N ALA A 189 -12.60 18.55 7.93
CA ALA A 189 -13.22 17.55 8.78
C ALA A 189 -14.71 17.81 9.06
N ALA A 190 -15.17 19.07 9.09
CA ALA A 190 -16.59 19.40 9.24
C ALA A 190 -17.39 19.13 7.95
N ALA A 191 -16.83 19.43 6.78
CA ALA A 191 -17.43 19.10 5.49
C ALA A 191 -17.45 17.58 5.24
N ASP A 192 -16.35 16.89 5.57
CA ASP A 192 -16.25 15.43 5.55
C ASP A 192 -17.20 14.79 6.57
N ALA A 193 -17.44 15.40 7.73
CA ALA A 193 -18.39 14.89 8.72
C ALA A 193 -19.86 14.98 8.27
N ASP A 194 -20.27 16.10 7.65
CA ASP A 194 -21.63 16.24 7.09
C ASP A 194 -21.85 15.27 5.91
N SER A 195 -20.86 15.18 5.02
CA SER A 195 -20.83 14.20 3.93
C SER A 195 -20.86 12.75 4.44
N ALA A 196 -20.06 12.42 5.45
CA ALA A 196 -20.03 11.10 6.06
C ALA A 196 -21.32 10.77 6.83
N ALA A 197 -21.99 11.75 7.45
CA ALA A 197 -23.28 11.58 8.11
C ALA A 197 -24.37 11.25 7.08
N ARG A 198 -24.53 12.08 6.04
CA ARG A 198 -25.46 11.82 4.92
C ARG A 198 -25.16 10.48 4.22
N GLY A 199 -23.89 10.19 3.95
CA GLY A 199 -23.46 8.91 3.40
C GLY A 199 -23.71 7.74 4.37
N GLY A 200 -23.71 7.98 5.68
CA GLY A 200 -24.10 7.01 6.72
C GLY A 200 -25.60 6.69 6.68
N GLU A 201 -26.45 7.71 6.61
CA GLU A 201 -27.90 7.56 6.44
C GLU A 201 -28.24 6.81 5.16
N LEU A 202 -27.60 7.16 4.04
CA LEU A 202 -27.81 6.50 2.75
C LEU A 202 -27.31 5.04 2.77
N ARG A 203 -26.19 4.73 3.46
CA ARG A 203 -25.73 3.34 3.67
C ARG A 203 -26.71 2.54 4.53
N ALA A 204 -27.25 3.13 5.60
CA ALA A 204 -28.27 2.50 6.44
C ALA A 204 -29.56 2.23 5.64
N LEU A 205 -29.98 3.19 4.81
CA LEU A 205 -31.11 3.03 3.89
C LEU A 205 -30.86 1.91 2.87
N ALA A 206 -29.71 1.88 2.20
CA ALA A 206 -29.35 0.83 1.25
C ALA A 206 -29.34 -0.57 1.90
N ALA A 207 -28.77 -0.69 3.10
CA ALA A 207 -28.79 -1.93 3.87
C ALA A 207 -30.23 -2.35 4.23
N HIS A 208 -31.10 -1.39 4.60
CA HIS A 208 -32.50 -1.66 4.91
C HIS A 208 -33.34 -2.05 3.66
N MET A 209 -33.07 -1.42 2.51
CA MET A 209 -33.66 -1.76 1.21
C MET A 209 -33.25 -3.16 0.74
N SER A 210 -32.01 -3.57 1.01
CA SER A 210 -31.50 -4.92 0.73
C SER A 210 -32.12 -5.95 1.68
N ALA A 211 -31.94 -5.80 3.00
CA ALA A 211 -32.16 -6.87 3.98
C ALA A 211 -33.58 -6.97 4.57
N SER A 212 -34.48 -6.01 4.30
CA SER A 212 -35.85 -6.04 4.85
C SER A 212 -36.68 -7.23 4.33
N PRO A 213 -37.66 -7.73 5.13
CA PRO A 213 -38.82 -8.43 4.59
C PRO A 213 -39.54 -7.53 3.57
N GLY A 214 -39.72 -8.02 2.35
CA GLY A 214 -40.20 -7.21 1.21
C GLY A 214 -39.17 -6.20 0.68
N GLY A 215 -37.88 -6.40 0.98
CA GLY A 215 -36.77 -5.66 0.39
C GLY A 215 -36.61 -5.92 -1.12
N LEU A 216 -35.76 -5.12 -1.74
CA LEU A 216 -35.49 -5.17 -3.18
C LEU A 216 -34.47 -6.26 -3.56
N ALA A 217 -33.76 -6.83 -2.58
CA ALA A 217 -32.85 -7.94 -2.79
C ALA A 217 -33.57 -9.30 -2.66
N ARG A 218 -33.11 -10.28 -3.44
CA ARG A 218 -33.46 -11.70 -3.25
C ARG A 218 -32.19 -12.53 -3.40
N VAL A 219 -31.56 -12.84 -2.27
CA VAL A 219 -30.39 -13.71 -2.20
C VAL A 219 -30.84 -15.16 -2.45
N GLY A 220 -30.57 -15.67 -3.65
CA GLY A 220 -30.56 -17.11 -3.89
C GLY A 220 -29.38 -17.71 -3.14
N GLY A 221 -29.64 -18.63 -2.21
CA GLY A 221 -28.61 -19.19 -1.33
C GLY A 221 -27.47 -19.84 -2.12
N GLY A 222 -26.27 -19.25 -2.08
CA GLY A 222 -25.04 -19.91 -2.51
C GLY A 222 -23.97 -19.03 -3.16
N ALA A 223 -24.27 -18.31 -4.26
CA ALA A 223 -23.18 -17.86 -5.16
C ALA A 223 -23.37 -16.59 -6.00
N ALA A 224 -24.54 -15.96 -6.09
CA ALA A 224 -24.71 -14.74 -6.93
C ALA A 224 -25.86 -13.83 -6.48
N VAL A 225 -25.73 -12.54 -6.79
CA VAL A 225 -26.84 -11.57 -6.72
C VAL A 225 -27.84 -11.91 -7.83
N THR A 226 -28.97 -12.52 -7.46
CA THR A 226 -29.86 -13.21 -8.42
C THR A 226 -31.01 -12.39 -9.00
N ALA A 227 -31.26 -11.16 -8.54
CA ALA A 227 -32.35 -10.34 -9.08
C ALA A 227 -32.04 -8.82 -9.01
N PRO A 228 -31.77 -8.15 -10.15
CA PRO A 228 -31.62 -6.71 -10.19
C PRO A 228 -32.99 -6.01 -10.18
N PHE A 229 -33.15 -4.96 -9.37
CA PHE A 229 -34.38 -4.16 -9.25
C PHE A 229 -34.43 -3.03 -10.30
N THR A 230 -35.60 -2.53 -10.66
CA THR A 230 -35.73 -1.33 -11.52
C THR A 230 -35.59 -0.05 -10.70
N GLY A 231 -35.19 1.06 -11.33
CA GLY A 231 -35.21 2.36 -10.67
C GLY A 231 -36.61 2.73 -10.14
N ALA A 232 -37.68 2.39 -10.88
CA ALA A 232 -39.05 2.55 -10.42
C ALA A 232 -39.31 1.80 -9.10
N ALA A 233 -38.88 0.54 -8.99
CA ALA A 233 -39.05 -0.24 -7.76
C ALA A 233 -38.27 0.34 -6.57
N ALA A 234 -37.12 0.99 -6.81
CA ALA A 234 -36.40 1.71 -5.75
C ALA A 234 -37.19 2.93 -5.25
N VAL A 235 -37.76 3.72 -6.17
CA VAL A 235 -38.61 4.87 -5.86
C VAL A 235 -39.88 4.44 -5.12
N ASP A 236 -40.59 3.43 -5.64
CA ASP A 236 -41.83 2.90 -5.05
C ASP A 236 -41.60 2.35 -3.64
N TRP A 237 -40.46 1.69 -3.40
CA TRP A 237 -40.09 1.18 -2.08
C TRP A 237 -39.85 2.31 -1.06
N ILE A 238 -39.16 3.39 -1.47
CA ILE A 238 -38.89 4.55 -0.59
C ILE A 238 -40.21 5.23 -0.23
N VAL A 239 -41.09 5.49 -1.21
CA VAL A 239 -42.43 6.06 -0.97
C VAL A 239 -43.24 5.16 -0.02
N GLY A 240 -43.25 3.85 -0.23
CA GLY A 240 -43.99 2.89 0.58
C GLY A 240 -43.50 2.73 2.04
N ARG A 241 -42.32 3.25 2.38
CA ARG A 241 -41.75 3.19 3.74
C ARG A 241 -41.66 4.56 4.43
N GLN A 242 -41.89 5.66 3.73
CA GLN A 242 -41.82 7.03 4.27
C GLN A 242 -43.17 7.76 4.11
N PRO A 243 -44.01 7.82 5.15
CA PRO A 243 -45.27 8.55 5.11
C PRO A 243 -45.08 10.01 4.71
N GLY A 244 -45.78 10.45 3.65
CA GLY A 244 -45.67 11.82 3.11
C GLY A 244 -44.53 12.07 2.13
N CYS A 245 -43.69 11.07 1.81
CA CYS A 245 -42.64 11.20 0.81
C CYS A 245 -43.23 11.27 -0.62
N SER A 246 -42.89 12.30 -1.38
CA SER A 246 -43.31 12.44 -2.79
C SER A 246 -42.47 11.54 -3.71
N ARG A 247 -42.99 11.23 -4.90
CA ARG A 247 -42.22 10.46 -5.91
C ARG A 247 -40.91 11.16 -6.28
N ASP A 248 -40.93 12.48 -6.41
CA ASP A 248 -39.75 13.28 -6.76
C ASP A 248 -38.69 13.25 -5.64
N ALA A 249 -39.12 13.32 -4.37
CA ALA A 249 -38.21 13.18 -3.23
C ALA A 249 -37.60 11.77 -3.19
N ALA A 250 -38.40 10.72 -3.38
CA ALA A 250 -37.92 9.35 -3.46
C ALA A 250 -36.96 9.11 -4.64
N LEU A 251 -37.21 9.73 -5.81
CA LEU A 251 -36.30 9.71 -6.96
C LEU A 251 -35.00 10.46 -6.69
N ALA A 252 -35.03 11.57 -5.95
CA ALA A 252 -33.84 12.27 -5.50
C ALA A 252 -33.02 11.42 -4.52
N THR A 253 -33.66 10.76 -3.55
CA THR A 253 -32.99 9.82 -2.63
C THR A 253 -32.40 8.62 -3.37
N ALA A 254 -33.13 7.99 -4.30
CA ALA A 254 -32.62 6.89 -5.11
C ALA A 254 -31.47 7.33 -6.04
N THR A 255 -31.50 8.57 -6.52
CA THR A 255 -30.39 9.20 -7.26
C THR A 255 -29.18 9.44 -6.35
N ALA A 256 -29.37 9.84 -5.10
CA ALA A 256 -28.28 9.96 -4.13
C ALA A 256 -27.63 8.60 -3.82
N LEU A 257 -28.40 7.52 -3.71
CA LEU A 257 -27.85 6.16 -3.57
C LEU A 257 -26.93 5.77 -4.74
N LEU A 258 -27.23 6.23 -5.96
CA LEU A 258 -26.39 6.01 -7.14
C LEU A 258 -25.14 6.89 -7.12
N ALA A 259 -25.28 8.17 -6.78
CA ALA A 259 -24.16 9.11 -6.69
C ALA A 259 -23.13 8.71 -5.60
N GLU A 260 -23.61 8.21 -4.46
CA GLU A 260 -22.78 7.63 -3.39
C GLU A 260 -22.27 6.21 -3.70
N ASN A 261 -22.54 5.70 -4.91
CA ASN A 261 -22.15 4.36 -5.39
C ASN A 261 -22.59 3.21 -4.45
N LEU A 262 -23.75 3.36 -3.78
CA LEU A 262 -24.37 2.31 -2.96
C LEU A 262 -25.20 1.35 -3.82
N ILE A 263 -25.68 1.84 -4.96
CA ILE A 263 -26.27 1.06 -6.04
C ILE A 263 -25.51 1.33 -7.33
N THR A 264 -25.47 0.35 -8.24
CA THR A 264 -24.80 0.47 -9.54
C THR A 264 -25.68 -0.10 -10.66
N PRO A 265 -25.62 0.41 -11.91
CA PRO A 265 -26.40 -0.14 -13.02
C PRO A 265 -26.06 -1.61 -13.27
N HIS A 266 -27.07 -2.46 -13.27
CA HIS A 266 -26.91 -3.87 -13.60
C HIS A 266 -26.68 -4.02 -15.11
N ARG A 267 -25.50 -4.49 -15.49
CA ARG A 267 -25.23 -5.02 -16.83
C ARG A 267 -25.25 -6.55 -16.78
N PRO A 268 -26.11 -7.24 -17.56
CA PRO A 268 -25.97 -8.68 -17.76
C PRO A 268 -24.66 -8.97 -18.48
N ALA A 269 -24.10 -10.17 -18.28
CA ALA A 269 -22.86 -10.61 -18.92
C ALA A 269 -23.06 -10.92 -20.42
N THR A 270 -23.27 -9.89 -21.24
CA THR A 270 -23.21 -9.99 -22.71
C THR A 270 -21.76 -9.96 -23.17
N GLY A 271 -21.34 -10.99 -23.90
CA GLY A 271 -19.91 -11.29 -24.09
C GLY A 271 -19.09 -10.31 -24.92
N GLY A 272 -17.77 -10.36 -24.70
CA GLY A 272 -16.73 -9.93 -25.65
C GLY A 272 -16.46 -8.43 -25.79
N GLY A 273 -17.44 -7.58 -25.52
CA GLY A 273 -17.24 -6.13 -25.52
C GLY A 273 -16.47 -5.68 -24.27
N ALA A 274 -15.17 -5.43 -24.39
CA ALA A 274 -14.45 -4.67 -23.39
C ALA A 274 -15.19 -3.33 -23.21
N ALA A 275 -15.75 -3.11 -22.02
CA ALA A 275 -16.46 -1.87 -21.73
C ALA A 275 -15.50 -0.72 -22.00
N ALA A 276 -15.81 0.10 -23.00
CA ALA A 276 -15.01 1.27 -23.32
C ALA A 276 -14.91 2.08 -22.02
N PRO A 277 -13.69 2.25 -21.44
CA PRO A 277 -13.57 3.01 -20.22
C PRO A 277 -14.17 4.39 -20.49
N ARG A 278 -14.92 4.93 -19.54
CA ARG A 278 -15.17 6.37 -19.49
C ARG A 278 -13.79 7.03 -19.39
N GLY A 279 -13.21 7.38 -20.53
CA GLY A 279 -11.96 8.13 -20.58
C GLY A 279 -12.16 9.38 -19.75
N ALA A 280 -11.17 9.68 -18.89
CA ALA A 280 -11.21 10.71 -17.84
C ALA A 280 -12.23 11.80 -18.14
N ALA A 281 -13.40 11.70 -17.50
CA ALA A 281 -14.52 12.56 -17.82
C ALA A 281 -14.09 14.00 -17.52
N ALA A 282 -14.03 14.84 -18.56
CA ALA A 282 -13.60 16.21 -18.45
C ALA A 282 -14.33 16.90 -17.28
N ALA A 283 -13.60 17.73 -16.53
CA ALA A 283 -14.10 18.44 -15.35
C ALA A 283 -15.47 19.07 -15.63
N GLY A 284 -16.52 18.49 -15.03
CA GLY A 284 -17.90 18.66 -15.50
C GLY A 284 -18.73 17.37 -15.54
N ALA A 285 -18.36 16.34 -14.76
CA ALA A 285 -19.14 15.13 -14.63
C ALA A 285 -20.56 15.44 -14.12
N ARG A 286 -21.56 15.29 -15.00
CA ARG A 286 -22.99 15.34 -14.63
C ARG A 286 -23.24 14.31 -13.52
N THR A 287 -23.81 14.76 -12.40
CA THR A 287 -24.31 13.89 -11.33
C THR A 287 -25.15 12.76 -11.95
N PRO A 288 -24.85 11.49 -11.67
CA PRO A 288 -25.57 10.38 -12.28
C PRO A 288 -27.03 10.40 -11.82
N VAL A 289 -27.97 10.54 -12.76
CA VAL A 289 -29.41 10.52 -12.47
C VAL A 289 -29.94 9.10 -12.56
N LEU A 290 -30.74 8.67 -11.58
CA LEU A 290 -31.39 7.36 -11.62
C LEU A 290 -32.44 7.31 -12.73
N SER A 291 -32.38 6.29 -13.58
CA SER A 291 -33.41 6.02 -14.59
C SER A 291 -34.39 4.99 -14.06
N GLU A 292 -35.68 5.35 -13.95
CA GLU A 292 -36.72 4.43 -13.46
C GLU A 292 -36.82 3.13 -14.28
N LYS A 293 -36.46 3.16 -15.56
CA LYS A 293 -36.48 2.00 -16.48
C LYS A 293 -35.20 1.16 -16.41
N GLN A 294 -34.08 1.72 -15.94
CA GLN A 294 -32.82 1.00 -15.81
C GLN A 294 -32.90 0.02 -14.63
N ARG A 295 -32.16 -1.09 -14.73
CA ARG A 295 -32.01 -2.06 -13.64
C ARG A 295 -30.71 -1.82 -12.86
N TYR A 296 -30.75 -2.04 -11.56
CA TYR A 296 -29.68 -1.76 -10.60
C TYR A 296 -29.48 -2.95 -9.64
N VAL A 297 -28.32 -2.98 -8.99
CA VAL A 297 -27.97 -3.88 -7.89
C VAL A 297 -27.29 -3.09 -6.76
N PHE A 298 -27.39 -3.58 -5.52
CA PHE A 298 -26.65 -3.02 -4.40
C PHE A 298 -25.17 -3.37 -4.52
N VAL A 299 -24.30 -2.36 -4.33
CA VAL A 299 -22.85 -2.57 -4.40
C VAL A 299 -22.36 -3.47 -3.28
N SER A 300 -22.98 -3.43 -2.10
CA SER A 300 -22.69 -4.30 -0.96
C SER A 300 -22.89 -5.81 -1.23
N GLU A 301 -23.78 -6.18 -2.16
CA GLU A 301 -24.12 -7.57 -2.45
C GLU A 301 -23.22 -8.22 -3.51
N LEU A 302 -22.50 -7.41 -4.30
CA LEU A 302 -21.64 -7.91 -5.37
C LEU A 302 -20.52 -8.82 -4.84
N PRO A 303 -19.97 -9.74 -5.64
CA PRO A 303 -18.79 -10.49 -5.24
C PRO A 303 -17.58 -9.56 -5.01
N LEU A 304 -16.70 -9.91 -4.06
CA LEU A 304 -15.41 -9.24 -3.79
C LEU A 304 -14.41 -9.28 -4.97
N ARG A 305 -14.80 -9.88 -6.10
CA ARG A 305 -14.03 -10.00 -7.33
C ARG A 305 -15.01 -10.00 -8.50
N PRO A 306 -14.69 -9.38 -9.64
CA PRO A 306 -15.43 -9.61 -10.89
C PRO A 306 -15.58 -11.11 -11.22
N GLN A 307 -16.71 -11.49 -11.78
CA GLN A 307 -16.95 -12.87 -12.24
C GLN A 307 -16.01 -13.23 -13.41
N ASP A 308 -15.83 -12.31 -14.35
CA ASP A 308 -14.78 -12.41 -15.37
C ASP A 308 -13.42 -12.15 -14.70
N LYS A 309 -12.65 -13.24 -14.58
CA LYS A 309 -11.33 -13.25 -13.93
C LYS A 309 -10.26 -12.46 -14.68
N SER A 310 -10.51 -12.04 -15.92
CA SER A 310 -9.61 -11.21 -16.74
C SER A 310 -9.70 -9.71 -16.40
N LEU A 311 -10.80 -9.27 -15.80
CA LEU A 311 -11.04 -7.89 -15.41
C LEU A 311 -10.20 -7.48 -14.18
N PRO A 312 -9.86 -6.18 -14.04
CA PRO A 312 -9.20 -5.65 -12.85
C PRO A 312 -9.99 -5.88 -11.55
N LEU A 313 -9.29 -6.03 -10.43
CA LEU A 313 -9.91 -6.37 -9.14
C LEU A 313 -10.93 -5.33 -8.66
N ASN A 314 -10.72 -4.05 -9.01
CA ASN A 314 -11.62 -2.94 -8.68
C ASN A 314 -12.74 -2.71 -9.70
N ALA A 315 -13.00 -3.66 -10.61
CA ALA A 315 -14.05 -3.58 -11.63
C ALA A 315 -15.29 -4.43 -11.27
N HIS A 316 -15.54 -4.68 -9.97
CA HIS A 316 -16.74 -5.40 -9.52
C HIS A 316 -18.00 -4.56 -9.71
N TYR A 317 -17.89 -3.22 -9.73
CA TYR A 317 -18.88 -2.29 -10.26
C TYR A 317 -18.23 -1.14 -11.05
N GLU A 318 -19.02 -0.34 -11.78
CA GLU A 318 -18.56 0.87 -12.47
C GLU A 318 -18.71 2.10 -11.56
N TRP A 319 -17.62 2.84 -11.34
CA TRP A 319 -17.65 4.09 -10.58
C TRP A 319 -18.40 5.18 -11.36
N SER A 320 -19.43 5.75 -10.73
CA SER A 320 -20.36 6.66 -11.43
C SER A 320 -20.10 8.15 -11.19
N GLY A 321 -19.36 8.49 -10.12
CA GLY A 321 -19.01 9.87 -9.75
C GLY A 321 -17.71 10.38 -10.37
N GLY A 322 -17.33 11.61 -10.01
CA GLY A 322 -15.94 12.06 -10.18
C GLY A 322 -15.00 11.34 -9.20
N ALA A 323 -13.69 11.48 -9.40
CA ALA A 323 -12.68 11.05 -8.43
C ALA A 323 -12.10 12.27 -7.70
N ARG A 324 -11.76 12.08 -6.43
CA ARG A 324 -10.95 13.01 -5.62
C ARG A 324 -9.50 13.06 -6.12
N PRO A 325 -8.67 14.01 -5.67
CA PRO A 325 -7.24 14.05 -5.99
C PRO A 325 -6.53 12.72 -5.72
N ALA A 326 -5.67 12.30 -6.63
CA ALA A 326 -5.03 10.98 -6.59
C ALA A 326 -4.25 10.68 -5.31
N THR A 327 -3.61 11.70 -4.74
CA THR A 327 -2.90 11.63 -3.46
C THR A 327 -3.87 11.32 -2.30
N GLN A 328 -5.07 11.90 -2.29
CA GLN A 328 -6.09 11.65 -1.27
C GLN A 328 -6.65 10.22 -1.38
N VAL A 329 -7.07 9.80 -2.58
CA VAL A 329 -7.60 8.44 -2.83
C VAL A 329 -6.59 7.37 -2.44
N ALA A 330 -5.33 7.52 -2.85
CA ALA A 330 -4.29 6.55 -2.51
C ALA A 330 -3.94 6.53 -1.01
N THR A 331 -4.01 7.68 -0.33
CA THR A 331 -3.79 7.78 1.12
C THR A 331 -4.90 7.09 1.91
N GLU A 332 -6.17 7.25 1.52
CA GLU A 332 -7.29 6.54 2.15
C GLU A 332 -7.17 5.02 1.92
N LEU A 333 -7.00 4.58 0.67
CA LEU A 333 -6.83 3.16 0.33
C LEU A 333 -5.68 2.52 1.11
N ARG A 334 -4.56 3.24 1.27
CA ARG A 334 -3.43 2.81 2.08
C ARG A 334 -3.78 2.71 3.56
N SER A 335 -4.52 3.67 4.10
CA SER A 335 -4.90 3.72 5.52
C SER A 335 -5.82 2.55 5.88
N LEU A 336 -6.82 2.27 5.03
CA LEU A 336 -7.71 1.10 5.16
C LEU A 336 -6.93 -0.23 5.18
N ILE A 337 -5.91 -0.36 4.32
CA ILE A 337 -5.05 -1.55 4.30
C ILE A 337 -4.19 -1.65 5.55
N LEU A 338 -3.64 -0.55 6.07
CA LEU A 338 -2.83 -0.59 7.30
C LEU A 338 -3.67 -1.01 8.50
N GLU A 339 -4.88 -0.46 8.64
CA GLU A 339 -5.82 -0.86 9.68
C GLU A 339 -6.19 -2.35 9.56
N LEU A 340 -6.44 -2.85 8.34
CA LEU A 340 -6.63 -4.29 8.10
C LEU A 340 -5.37 -5.11 8.44
N TYR A 341 -4.18 -4.62 8.12
CA TYR A 341 -2.92 -5.31 8.42
C TYR A 341 -2.76 -5.44 9.94
N GLU A 342 -2.97 -4.35 10.70
CA GLU A 342 -2.90 -4.32 12.16
C GLU A 342 -3.93 -5.25 12.83
N ARG A 343 -5.18 -5.26 12.34
CA ARG A 343 -6.25 -6.15 12.85
C ARG A 343 -5.99 -7.64 12.64
N HIS A 344 -5.29 -7.99 11.56
CA HIS A 344 -5.07 -9.39 11.13
C HIS A 344 -3.62 -9.85 11.24
N LEU A 345 -2.76 -9.07 11.91
CA LEU A 345 -1.38 -9.41 12.25
C LEU A 345 -1.36 -10.39 13.44
N SER A 346 -0.50 -11.40 13.35
CA SER A 346 -0.23 -12.32 14.47
C SER A 346 0.37 -11.61 15.68
N ALA A 347 0.13 -12.18 16.87
CA ALA A 347 0.61 -11.60 18.13
C ALA A 347 2.15 -11.52 18.25
N ASP A 348 2.91 -12.27 17.44
CA ASP A 348 4.38 -12.16 17.36
C ASP A 348 4.86 -11.18 16.27
N GLY A 349 3.94 -10.58 15.51
CA GLY A 349 4.20 -9.60 14.46
C GLY A 349 4.75 -10.19 13.16
N ARG A 350 4.73 -11.52 12.96
CA ARG A 350 5.47 -12.19 11.86
C ARG A 350 4.63 -12.72 10.71
N SER A 351 3.31 -12.63 10.77
CA SER A 351 2.42 -13.16 9.73
C SER A 351 1.06 -12.45 9.75
N VAL A 352 0.39 -12.39 8.59
CA VAL A 352 -0.96 -11.81 8.47
C VAL A 352 -1.94 -12.83 7.93
N SER A 353 -3.09 -12.98 8.58
CA SER A 353 -4.14 -13.89 8.13
C SER A 353 -4.99 -13.26 7.02
N TYR A 354 -4.54 -13.40 5.77
CA TYR A 354 -5.31 -12.97 4.59
C TYR A 354 -6.69 -13.65 4.51
N LYS A 355 -6.82 -14.86 5.06
CA LYS A 355 -8.08 -15.60 5.15
C LYS A 355 -9.08 -14.93 6.09
N ALA A 356 -8.64 -14.48 7.27
CA ALA A 356 -9.48 -13.73 8.21
C ALA A 356 -9.81 -12.33 7.68
N MET A 357 -8.82 -11.66 7.07
CA MET A 357 -8.98 -10.35 6.43
C MET A 357 -10.09 -10.36 5.37
N LYS A 358 -10.23 -11.45 4.59
CA LYS A 358 -11.29 -11.62 3.58
C LYS A 358 -12.71 -11.49 4.13
N THR A 359 -12.91 -11.86 5.40
CA THR A 359 -14.20 -11.85 6.09
C THR A 359 -14.44 -10.58 6.92
N ASP A 360 -13.46 -9.67 7.02
CA ASP A 360 -13.62 -8.41 7.73
C ASP A 360 -14.48 -7.43 6.91
N PRO A 361 -15.55 -6.83 7.49
CA PRO A 361 -16.33 -5.78 6.84
C PRO A 361 -15.49 -4.59 6.34
N LEU A 362 -14.36 -4.30 6.99
CA LEU A 362 -13.42 -3.27 6.55
C LEU A 362 -12.73 -3.64 5.22
N PHE A 363 -12.48 -4.93 4.95
CA PHE A 363 -11.95 -5.36 3.66
C PHE A 363 -12.97 -5.12 2.55
N ARG A 364 -14.28 -5.27 2.83
CA ARG A 364 -15.31 -4.89 1.87
C ARG A 364 -15.27 -3.39 1.56
N ARG A 365 -15.22 -2.53 2.59
CA ARG A 365 -15.10 -1.08 2.41
C ARG A 365 -13.87 -0.70 1.59
N TYR A 366 -12.74 -1.37 1.83
CA TYR A 366 -11.53 -1.21 1.03
C TYR A 366 -11.74 -1.58 -0.44
N VAL A 367 -12.30 -2.77 -0.73
CA VAL A 367 -12.57 -3.21 -2.11
C VAL A 367 -13.50 -2.24 -2.83
N ASP A 368 -14.58 -1.80 -2.18
CA ASP A 368 -15.51 -0.82 -2.76
C ASP A 368 -14.81 0.53 -3.01
N ALA A 369 -14.00 1.04 -2.08
CA ALA A 369 -13.22 2.27 -2.28
C ALA A 369 -12.22 2.19 -3.45
N THR A 370 -11.69 1.01 -3.81
CA THR A 370 -10.79 0.89 -4.97
C THR A 370 -11.46 1.21 -6.31
N ALA A 371 -12.80 1.23 -6.39
CA ALA A 371 -13.50 1.56 -7.63
C ALA A 371 -13.31 3.03 -8.06
N GLU A 372 -13.09 3.96 -7.13
CA GLU A 372 -12.84 5.38 -7.46
C GLU A 372 -11.62 5.57 -8.37
N LEU A 373 -10.62 4.68 -8.27
CA LEU A 373 -9.44 4.67 -9.14
C LEU A 373 -9.82 4.66 -10.64
N GLN A 374 -10.95 4.04 -11.00
CA GLN A 374 -11.43 3.98 -12.40
C GLN A 374 -11.56 5.37 -13.04
N ALA A 375 -11.96 6.38 -12.26
CA ALA A 375 -12.20 7.76 -12.73
C ALA A 375 -11.04 8.72 -12.43
N LEU A 376 -9.90 8.22 -11.94
CA LEU A 376 -8.81 9.03 -11.43
C LEU A 376 -8.06 9.77 -12.55
N ASP A 377 -7.93 11.10 -12.43
CA ASP A 377 -7.07 11.88 -13.32
C ASP A 377 -5.61 11.83 -12.86
N LEU A 378 -4.74 11.39 -13.75
CA LEU A 378 -3.29 11.31 -13.57
C LEU A 378 -2.55 12.46 -14.29
N ALA A 379 -3.23 13.21 -15.15
CA ALA A 379 -2.63 14.31 -15.93
C ALA A 379 -2.00 15.44 -15.09
N PRO A 380 -2.53 15.87 -13.93
CA PRO A 380 -1.92 16.97 -13.17
C PRO A 380 -0.70 16.56 -12.33
N LEU A 381 -0.38 15.26 -12.24
CA LEU A 381 0.60 14.76 -11.28
C LEU A 381 2.05 15.01 -11.73
N ASN A 382 2.86 15.56 -10.82
CA ASN A 382 4.30 15.65 -10.97
C ASN A 382 5.00 14.29 -10.69
N VAL A 383 6.31 14.21 -10.96
CA VAL A 383 7.04 12.93 -10.84
C VAL A 383 7.04 12.39 -9.39
N PRO A 384 7.33 13.17 -8.33
CA PRO A 384 7.14 12.74 -6.94
C PRO A 384 5.73 12.22 -6.61
N GLU A 385 4.68 12.94 -7.01
CA GLU A 385 3.28 12.53 -6.80
C GLU A 385 2.95 11.22 -7.49
N LEU A 386 3.31 11.09 -8.77
CA LEU A 386 3.12 9.89 -9.56
C LEU A 386 3.87 8.69 -8.94
N THR A 387 5.08 8.93 -8.43
CA THR A 387 5.92 7.89 -7.81
C THR A 387 5.32 7.42 -6.49
N ALA A 388 4.94 8.35 -5.61
CA ALA A 388 4.28 8.04 -4.33
C ALA A 388 2.94 7.31 -4.54
N LEU A 389 2.14 7.79 -5.50
CA LEU A 389 0.88 7.16 -5.92
C LEU A 389 1.09 5.70 -6.33
N PHE A 390 1.97 5.43 -7.29
CA PHE A 390 2.14 4.08 -7.83
C PHE A 390 2.81 3.12 -6.82
N ILE A 391 3.66 3.59 -5.92
CA ILE A 391 4.18 2.78 -4.79
C ILE A 391 3.04 2.40 -3.82
N ASN A 392 2.19 3.34 -3.46
CA ASN A 392 1.04 3.06 -2.58
C ASN A 392 0.05 2.11 -3.24
N LEU A 393 -0.31 2.35 -4.51
CA LEU A 393 -1.26 1.53 -5.26
C LEU A 393 -0.73 0.13 -5.57
N TYR A 394 0.55 -0.05 -5.90
CA TYR A 394 1.15 -1.39 -6.03
C TYR A 394 1.02 -2.16 -4.72
N ASN A 395 1.50 -1.57 -3.62
CA ASN A 395 1.48 -2.23 -2.31
C ASN A 395 0.05 -2.57 -1.86
N ALA A 396 -0.92 -1.71 -2.21
CA ALA A 396 -2.32 -1.95 -1.97
C ALA A 396 -2.89 -3.09 -2.83
N LEU A 397 -2.58 -3.09 -4.12
CA LEU A 397 -2.96 -4.12 -5.07
C LEU A 397 -2.45 -5.51 -4.68
N ILE A 398 -1.20 -5.62 -4.19
CA ILE A 398 -0.66 -6.90 -3.73
C ILE A 398 -1.47 -7.46 -2.54
N VAL A 399 -1.83 -6.64 -1.54
CA VAL A 399 -2.65 -7.10 -0.41
C VAL A 399 -4.04 -7.54 -0.88
N HIS A 400 -4.72 -6.74 -1.72
CA HIS A 400 -6.01 -7.11 -2.32
C HIS A 400 -5.90 -8.45 -3.06
N ALA A 401 -4.90 -8.59 -3.94
CA ALA A 401 -4.68 -9.77 -4.73
C ALA A 401 -4.43 -11.02 -3.88
N LEU A 402 -3.64 -10.94 -2.80
CA LEU A 402 -3.42 -12.06 -1.88
C LEU A 402 -4.73 -12.52 -1.20
N VAL A 403 -5.58 -11.59 -0.75
CA VAL A 403 -6.87 -11.91 -0.11
C VAL A 403 -7.88 -12.51 -1.10
N VAL A 404 -7.91 -12.01 -2.34
CA VAL A 404 -8.94 -12.36 -3.33
C VAL A 404 -8.54 -13.52 -4.25
N LEU A 405 -7.30 -13.53 -4.75
CA LEU A 405 -6.76 -14.55 -5.65
C LEU A 405 -6.18 -15.75 -4.89
N GLY A 406 -5.80 -15.56 -3.63
CA GLY A 406 -4.92 -16.47 -2.90
C GLY A 406 -3.46 -16.15 -3.18
N ALA A 407 -2.59 -16.74 -2.35
CA ALA A 407 -1.15 -16.55 -2.46
C ALA A 407 -0.52 -17.52 -3.48
N PRO A 408 0.51 -17.11 -4.25
CA PRO A 408 1.06 -17.95 -5.31
C PRO A 408 2.07 -18.99 -4.80
N ASP A 409 1.75 -20.27 -5.02
CA ASP A 409 2.62 -21.40 -4.70
C ASP A 409 3.70 -21.63 -5.77
N GLY A 410 4.95 -21.26 -5.47
CA GLY A 410 6.10 -21.45 -6.35
C GLY A 410 6.32 -20.36 -7.41
N THR A 411 7.37 -20.52 -8.24
CA THR A 411 7.85 -19.42 -9.10
C THR A 411 6.91 -19.08 -10.25
N LEU A 412 6.39 -20.07 -10.98
CA LEU A 412 5.57 -19.83 -12.20
C LEU A 412 4.20 -19.22 -11.87
N SER A 413 3.54 -19.68 -10.81
CA SER A 413 2.29 -19.10 -10.32
C SER A 413 2.49 -17.66 -9.85
N ARG A 414 3.65 -17.34 -9.25
CA ARG A 414 4.01 -15.98 -8.82
C ARG A 414 4.23 -15.03 -10.00
N LEU A 415 4.78 -15.50 -11.12
CA LEU A 415 4.83 -14.72 -12.35
C LEU A 415 3.42 -14.42 -12.90
N ALA A 416 2.54 -15.44 -12.93
CA ALA A 416 1.16 -15.24 -13.34
C ALA A 416 0.38 -14.32 -12.39
N PHE A 417 0.68 -14.35 -11.08
CA PHE A 417 0.05 -13.52 -10.06
C PHE A 417 0.29 -12.03 -10.28
N PHE A 418 1.54 -11.59 -10.51
CA PHE A 418 1.85 -10.16 -10.71
C PHE A 418 1.23 -9.58 -12.00
N GLY A 419 1.12 -10.39 -13.07
CA GLY A 419 0.40 -10.01 -14.28
C GLY A 419 -1.14 -10.05 -14.15
N ALA A 420 -1.68 -10.89 -13.26
CA ALA A 420 -3.12 -11.03 -13.03
C ALA A 420 -3.69 -10.06 -11.98
N ALA A 421 -2.89 -9.67 -10.99
CA ALA A 421 -3.22 -8.62 -10.04
C ALA A 421 -3.24 -7.27 -10.77
N LYS A 422 -4.43 -6.70 -10.97
CA LYS A 422 -4.65 -5.47 -11.75
C LYS A 422 -5.64 -4.51 -11.10
N TYR A 423 -5.43 -3.21 -11.31
CA TYR A 423 -6.45 -2.16 -11.17
C TYR A 423 -6.73 -1.43 -12.48
N ASN A 424 -7.96 -0.97 -12.64
CA ASN A 424 -8.32 0.11 -13.55
C ASN A 424 -8.02 1.44 -12.86
N ILE A 425 -7.15 2.25 -13.44
CA ILE A 425 -6.75 3.57 -12.96
C ILE A 425 -6.89 4.57 -14.11
N GLY A 426 -7.75 5.59 -13.96
CA GLY A 426 -8.00 6.59 -15.00
C GLY A 426 -8.49 6.00 -16.33
N GLY A 427 -9.29 4.93 -16.26
CA GLY A 427 -9.76 4.17 -17.41
C GLY A 427 -8.75 3.20 -18.04
N GLN A 428 -7.54 3.05 -17.48
CA GLN A 428 -6.49 2.17 -18.02
C GLN A 428 -6.16 1.01 -17.08
N GLN A 429 -5.88 -0.17 -17.63
CA GLN A 429 -5.49 -1.33 -16.82
C GLN A 429 -3.99 -1.28 -16.48
N TYR A 430 -3.68 -1.37 -15.19
CA TYR A 430 -2.33 -1.53 -14.67
C TYR A 430 -2.26 -2.79 -13.81
N SER A 431 -1.49 -3.78 -14.26
CA SER A 431 -1.03 -4.89 -13.41
C SER A 431 0.04 -4.43 -12.42
N ALA A 432 0.34 -5.24 -11.41
CA ALA A 432 1.49 -4.97 -10.54
C ALA A 432 2.80 -4.87 -11.36
N ASP A 433 2.95 -5.72 -12.38
CA ASP A 433 4.05 -5.67 -13.34
C ASP A 433 4.08 -4.36 -14.16
N ASP A 434 2.92 -3.82 -14.57
CA ASP A 434 2.82 -2.51 -15.25
C ASP A 434 3.18 -1.35 -14.31
N MET A 435 2.78 -1.40 -13.04
CA MET A 435 3.08 -0.36 -12.06
C MET A 435 4.58 -0.32 -11.73
N GLU A 436 5.18 -1.46 -11.40
CA GLU A 436 6.59 -1.57 -11.07
C GLU A 436 7.46 -1.33 -12.31
N ASN A 437 7.28 -2.13 -13.35
CA ASN A 437 8.22 -2.16 -14.48
C ASN A 437 7.89 -1.11 -15.55
N GLY A 438 6.59 -0.90 -15.81
CA GLY A 438 6.09 0.10 -16.76
C GLY A 438 6.22 1.54 -16.26
N VAL A 439 5.64 1.85 -15.10
CA VAL A 439 5.64 3.22 -14.55
C VAL A 439 6.93 3.52 -13.78
N LEU A 440 7.18 2.85 -12.65
CA LEU A 440 8.21 3.25 -11.69
C LEU A 440 9.65 2.99 -12.20
N ARG A 441 9.88 1.88 -12.91
CA ARG A 441 11.19 1.52 -13.49
C ARG A 441 11.40 2.05 -14.92
N GLY A 442 10.73 3.13 -15.32
CA GLY A 442 11.02 3.80 -16.59
C GLY A 442 10.69 2.96 -17.83
N ASN A 443 9.64 2.14 -17.75
CA ASN A 443 9.25 1.16 -18.78
C ASN A 443 10.34 0.14 -19.11
N SER A 444 11.05 -0.31 -18.06
CA SER A 444 12.02 -1.40 -18.14
C SER A 444 11.34 -2.76 -18.32
N ALA A 445 12.09 -3.72 -18.84
CA ALA A 445 11.66 -5.11 -18.81
C ALA A 445 11.62 -5.65 -17.36
N PRO A 446 10.66 -6.52 -17.03
CA PRO A 446 10.62 -7.17 -15.72
C PRO A 446 11.79 -8.17 -15.58
N ALA A 447 12.21 -8.42 -14.34
CA ALA A 447 13.23 -9.42 -14.03
C ALA A 447 12.79 -10.85 -14.42
N SER A 448 11.48 -11.07 -14.50
CA SER A 448 10.83 -12.31 -14.94
C SER A 448 10.80 -12.53 -16.45
N ALA A 449 11.11 -11.52 -17.27
CA ALA A 449 11.09 -11.68 -18.72
C ALA A 449 12.09 -12.76 -19.16
N LEU A 450 11.69 -13.61 -20.11
CA LEU A 450 12.50 -14.73 -20.60
C LEU A 450 13.93 -14.30 -20.99
N TRP A 451 14.06 -13.16 -21.67
CA TRP A 451 15.36 -12.61 -22.06
C TRP A 451 16.16 -12.05 -20.87
N SER A 452 15.51 -11.49 -19.84
CA SER A 452 16.17 -11.11 -18.57
C SER A 452 16.69 -12.36 -17.83
N LEU A 453 15.89 -13.43 -17.78
CA LEU A 453 16.25 -14.72 -17.17
C LEU A 453 17.46 -15.37 -17.87
N LEU A 454 17.53 -15.27 -19.20
CA LEU A 454 18.63 -15.75 -20.03
C LEU A 454 19.88 -14.83 -20.03
N GLY A 455 19.87 -13.72 -19.30
CA GLY A 455 21.01 -12.80 -19.20
C GLY A 455 21.11 -11.75 -20.31
N PHE A 456 20.07 -11.59 -21.14
CA PHE A 456 19.98 -10.64 -22.25
C PHE A 456 18.86 -9.58 -22.04
N PRO A 457 18.86 -8.81 -20.93
CA PRO A 457 17.77 -7.87 -20.63
C PRO A 457 17.58 -6.77 -21.69
N ARG A 458 18.61 -6.48 -22.51
CA ARG A 458 18.53 -5.52 -23.62
C ARG A 458 17.62 -5.98 -24.78
N LEU A 459 17.28 -7.27 -24.86
CA LEU A 459 16.35 -7.84 -25.85
C LEU A 459 14.92 -7.95 -25.31
N ALA A 460 14.72 -7.74 -24.01
CA ALA A 460 13.40 -7.72 -23.41
C ALA A 460 12.72 -6.36 -23.68
N LYS A 461 11.45 -6.39 -24.10
CA LYS A 461 10.64 -5.18 -24.30
C LYS A 461 10.11 -4.67 -22.96
N GLY A 462 9.92 -3.36 -22.86
CA GLY A 462 9.15 -2.74 -21.77
C GLY A 462 7.66 -3.10 -21.83
N GLN A 463 6.95 -2.89 -20.73
CA GLN A 463 5.52 -3.18 -20.59
C GLN A 463 4.64 -2.36 -21.54
N PHE A 464 4.95 -1.07 -21.71
CA PHE A 464 4.16 -0.14 -22.52
C PHE A 464 4.74 -0.02 -23.93
N SER A 465 3.94 -0.36 -24.93
CA SER A 465 4.38 -0.38 -26.33
C SER A 465 4.43 1.03 -26.93
N LYS A 466 5.65 1.52 -27.18
CA LYS A 466 5.86 2.81 -27.86
C LYS A 466 5.31 2.85 -29.30
N THR A 467 5.25 1.69 -29.99
CA THR A 467 4.75 1.61 -31.37
C THR A 467 3.24 1.42 -31.49
N ALA A 468 2.57 1.02 -30.40
CA ALA A 468 1.11 0.87 -30.37
C ALA A 468 0.39 2.10 -29.77
N ASN A 469 1.11 3.19 -29.52
CA ASN A 469 0.60 4.40 -28.86
C ASN A 469 -0.12 4.10 -27.53
N ASP A 470 0.51 3.29 -26.67
CA ASP A 470 -0.07 2.88 -25.38
C ASP A 470 -0.38 4.12 -24.51
N PRO A 471 -1.65 4.39 -24.14
CA PRO A 471 -2.03 5.60 -23.42
C PRO A 471 -1.48 5.65 -21.99
N ARG A 472 -0.89 4.56 -21.49
CA ARG A 472 -0.18 4.51 -20.20
C ARG A 472 1.25 5.06 -20.30
N ALA A 473 1.83 5.10 -21.50
CA ALA A 473 3.22 5.50 -21.72
C ALA A 473 3.52 6.98 -21.38
N LYS A 474 2.51 7.86 -21.32
CA LYS A 474 2.66 9.24 -20.82
C LYS A 474 2.93 9.33 -19.31
N TYR A 475 2.69 8.25 -18.55
CA TYR A 475 2.87 8.19 -17.10
C TYR A 475 4.09 7.32 -16.71
N ILE A 476 5.10 7.26 -17.57
CA ILE A 476 6.38 6.60 -17.26
C ILE A 476 7.23 7.56 -16.42
N CYS A 477 7.76 7.10 -15.28
CA CYS A 477 8.74 7.89 -14.51
C CYS A 477 10.03 8.06 -15.34
N PRO A 478 10.50 9.29 -15.62
CA PRO A 478 11.59 9.54 -16.57
C PRO A 478 12.97 9.10 -16.07
N LYS A 479 13.11 8.93 -14.75
CA LYS A 479 14.31 8.44 -14.07
C LYS A 479 13.90 7.36 -13.08
N VAL A 480 14.58 6.22 -13.12
CA VAL A 480 14.42 5.16 -12.12
C VAL A 480 15.09 5.60 -10.82
N ASP A 481 14.34 5.55 -9.72
CA ASP A 481 14.90 5.59 -8.36
C ASP A 481 15.05 4.16 -7.87
N PRO A 482 16.28 3.61 -7.70
CA PRO A 482 16.44 2.19 -7.35
C PRO A 482 15.98 1.86 -5.93
N ARG A 483 15.70 2.87 -5.08
CA ARG A 483 15.17 2.67 -3.72
C ARG A 483 13.74 2.10 -3.72
N ILE A 484 12.99 2.21 -4.83
CA ILE A 484 11.64 1.62 -4.95
C ILE A 484 11.64 0.11 -4.67
N HIS A 485 12.73 -0.59 -5.01
CA HIS A 485 12.89 -2.04 -4.75
C HIS A 485 12.84 -2.42 -3.27
N PHE A 486 12.96 -1.45 -2.37
CA PHE A 486 12.87 -1.64 -0.92
C PHE A 486 11.55 -1.11 -0.35
N ALA A 487 10.74 -0.43 -1.18
CA ALA A 487 9.45 0.15 -0.84
C ALA A 487 8.25 -0.67 -1.36
N LEU A 488 8.47 -1.46 -2.42
CA LEU A 488 7.46 -2.33 -3.00
C LEU A 488 7.34 -3.66 -2.21
N VAL A 489 6.11 -4.00 -1.83
CA VAL A 489 5.79 -5.13 -0.95
C VAL A 489 5.65 -6.40 -1.77
N CYS A 490 6.56 -7.33 -1.51
CA CYS A 490 6.70 -8.62 -2.18
C CYS A 490 5.71 -9.71 -1.74
N GLY A 491 4.93 -9.51 -0.66
CA GLY A 491 4.06 -10.53 -0.04
C GLY A 491 4.79 -11.68 0.68
N ALA A 492 6.11 -11.57 0.88
CA ALA A 492 6.97 -12.56 1.55
C ALA A 492 7.29 -12.16 3.00
N LYS A 493 7.73 -13.12 3.82
CA LYS A 493 8.04 -12.94 5.26
C LYS A 493 9.06 -11.86 5.59
N SER A 494 9.92 -11.47 4.64
CA SER A 494 11.00 -10.50 4.85
C SER A 494 10.72 -9.10 4.30
N CYS A 495 9.52 -8.81 3.77
CA CYS A 495 9.20 -7.46 3.29
C CYS A 495 9.03 -6.49 4.48
N PRO A 496 9.60 -5.26 4.45
CA PRO A 496 9.56 -4.33 5.58
C PRO A 496 8.15 -3.81 5.90
N PRO A 497 7.91 -3.22 7.10
CA PRO A 497 6.62 -2.66 7.46
C PRO A 497 6.15 -1.62 6.44
N ILE A 498 4.86 -1.71 6.12
CA ILE A 498 4.22 -1.01 5.02
C ILE A 498 4.17 0.51 5.32
N LYS A 499 5.05 1.30 4.67
CA LYS A 499 5.06 2.77 4.82
C LYS A 499 4.01 3.45 3.94
N LEU A 500 3.49 4.60 4.38
CA LEU A 500 2.73 5.54 3.54
C LEU A 500 3.71 6.50 2.85
N TYR A 501 3.69 6.54 1.52
CA TYR A 501 4.49 7.48 0.74
C TYR A 501 3.64 8.68 0.30
N THR A 502 4.11 9.90 0.56
CA THR A 502 3.56 11.17 0.05
C THR A 502 4.67 11.90 -0.70
N PRO A 503 4.39 12.90 -1.56
CA PRO A 503 5.43 13.68 -2.23
C PRO A 503 6.47 14.22 -1.25
N ASP A 504 6.00 14.77 -0.12
CA ASP A 504 6.81 15.41 0.92
C ASP A 504 7.67 14.43 1.73
N ASN A 505 7.29 13.15 1.81
CA ASN A 505 8.02 12.15 2.58
C ASN A 505 8.76 11.12 1.70
N LEU A 506 8.58 11.17 0.37
CA LEU A 506 9.04 10.14 -0.56
C LEU A 506 10.54 9.87 -0.43
N ASP A 507 11.37 10.91 -0.50
CA ASP A 507 12.83 10.78 -0.47
C ASP A 507 13.35 10.21 0.87
N GLU A 508 12.83 10.71 1.99
CA GLU A 508 13.17 10.24 3.33
C GLU A 508 12.68 8.81 3.57
N GLY A 509 11.44 8.51 3.16
CA GLY A 509 10.80 7.21 3.30
C GLY A 509 11.52 6.12 2.49
N LEU A 510 11.92 6.44 1.25
CA LEU A 510 12.71 5.59 0.37
C LEU A 510 14.14 5.40 0.88
N THR A 511 14.78 6.47 1.39
CA THR A 511 16.12 6.38 2.00
C THR A 511 16.11 5.46 3.21
N ALA A 512 15.18 5.69 4.15
CA ALA A 512 15.01 4.85 5.33
C ALA A 512 14.54 3.42 5.01
N ALA A 513 13.95 3.17 3.83
CA ALA A 513 13.67 1.81 3.36
C ALA A 513 14.96 1.13 2.86
N GLY A 514 15.80 1.84 2.11
CA GLY A 514 17.11 1.37 1.65
C GLY A 514 18.11 1.11 2.77
N GLU A 515 18.16 1.97 3.79
CA GLU A 515 18.98 1.76 4.99
C GLU A 515 18.57 0.49 5.74
N ALA A 516 17.28 0.35 6.07
CA ALA A 516 16.75 -0.81 6.80
C ALA A 516 16.92 -2.13 6.02
N PHE A 517 16.73 -2.08 4.69
CA PHE A 517 16.98 -3.23 3.83
C PHE A 517 18.47 -3.57 3.78
N CYS A 518 19.35 -2.60 3.50
CA CYS A 518 20.79 -2.88 3.39
C CYS A 518 21.39 -3.34 4.73
N ALA A 519 20.94 -2.81 5.87
CA ALA A 519 21.40 -3.23 7.19
C ALA A 519 21.09 -4.70 7.53
N SER A 520 20.03 -5.28 6.95
CA SER A 520 19.66 -6.70 7.12
C SER A 520 20.12 -7.60 5.97
N GLU A 521 20.20 -7.06 4.75
CA GLU A 521 20.43 -7.83 3.52
C GLU A 521 21.86 -7.76 2.93
N VAL A 522 22.74 -6.93 3.49
CA VAL A 522 24.14 -6.81 3.05
C VAL A 522 25.09 -7.22 4.16
N SER A 523 25.99 -8.16 3.86
CA SER A 523 27.11 -8.54 4.74
C SER A 523 28.44 -8.34 4.03
N VAL A 524 29.41 -7.74 4.72
CA VAL A 524 30.70 -7.31 4.18
C VAL A 524 31.80 -8.07 4.91
N ASP A 525 32.59 -8.86 4.17
CA ASP A 525 33.80 -9.53 4.69
C ASP A 525 35.03 -8.95 4.00
N LYS A 526 35.73 -8.06 4.71
CA LYS A 526 36.97 -7.42 4.26
C LYS A 526 38.15 -8.37 4.14
N ARG A 527 38.20 -9.45 4.93
CA ARG A 527 39.30 -10.42 4.93
C ARG A 527 39.20 -11.36 3.73
N ALA A 528 38.00 -11.89 3.46
CA ALA A 528 37.71 -12.68 2.27
C ALA A 528 37.53 -11.81 1.00
N ARG A 529 37.51 -10.48 1.18
CA ARG A 529 37.22 -9.46 0.16
C ARG A 529 35.93 -9.75 -0.61
N ALA A 530 34.89 -10.09 0.13
CA ALA A 530 33.60 -10.56 -0.38
C ALA A 530 32.44 -9.75 0.19
N VAL A 531 31.38 -9.61 -0.60
CA VAL A 531 30.13 -8.97 -0.18
C VAL A 531 28.97 -9.90 -0.49
N THR A 532 28.17 -10.23 0.51
CA THR A 532 26.97 -11.05 0.37
C THR A 532 25.74 -10.16 0.31
N LEU A 533 24.92 -10.33 -0.73
CA LEU A 533 23.80 -9.47 -1.10
C LEU A 533 22.48 -10.25 -1.22
N SER A 534 21.35 -9.58 -1.05
CA SER A 534 20.05 -10.10 -1.52
C SER A 534 20.01 -10.25 -3.05
N LYS A 535 19.21 -11.20 -3.55
CA LYS A 535 19.01 -11.42 -4.99
C LYS A 535 18.36 -10.24 -5.72
N ILE A 536 17.72 -9.31 -5.02
CA ILE A 536 17.20 -8.05 -5.61
C ILE A 536 18.32 -7.31 -6.37
N PHE A 537 19.53 -7.23 -5.80
CA PHE A 537 20.70 -6.63 -6.45
C PHE A 537 21.23 -7.40 -7.67
N LYS A 538 20.78 -8.65 -7.87
CA LYS A 538 21.07 -9.45 -9.07
C LYS A 538 19.99 -9.30 -10.14
N TRP A 539 18.72 -9.40 -9.74
CA TRP A 539 17.56 -9.35 -10.64
C TRP A 539 17.38 -7.97 -11.27
N TYR A 540 17.58 -6.92 -10.48
CA TYR A 540 17.46 -5.52 -10.90
C TYR A 540 18.85 -4.85 -10.98
N ALA A 541 19.88 -5.63 -11.28
CA ALA A 541 21.27 -5.17 -11.35
C ALA A 541 21.49 -3.90 -12.21
N PRO A 542 20.82 -3.68 -13.36
CA PRO A 542 20.98 -2.44 -14.14
C PRO A 542 20.53 -1.18 -13.40
N ASP A 543 19.53 -1.28 -12.53
CA ASP A 543 18.93 -0.15 -11.83
C ASP A 543 19.91 0.44 -10.80
N PHE A 544 20.68 -0.43 -10.13
CA PHE A 544 21.62 -0.04 -9.06
C PHE A 544 23.00 0.44 -9.56
N GLY A 545 23.29 0.35 -10.87
CA GLY A 545 24.58 0.74 -11.46
C GLY A 545 25.02 -0.14 -12.63
N ALA A 546 25.75 0.43 -13.59
CA ALA A 546 26.14 -0.25 -14.82
C ALA A 546 27.20 -1.34 -14.60
N SER A 547 27.97 -1.24 -13.51
CA SER A 547 29.02 -2.19 -13.11
C SER A 547 28.80 -2.73 -11.68
N GLU A 548 29.43 -3.86 -11.33
CA GLU A 548 29.42 -4.38 -9.96
C GLU A 548 30.01 -3.39 -8.95
N VAL A 549 31.04 -2.63 -9.37
CA VAL A 549 31.68 -1.59 -8.55
C VAL A 549 30.74 -0.41 -8.31
N GLU A 550 30.01 0.05 -9.34
CA GLU A 550 28.99 1.09 -9.16
C GLU A 550 27.86 0.64 -8.24
N ARG A 551 27.37 -0.60 -8.39
CA ARG A 551 26.38 -1.16 -7.47
C ARG A 551 26.87 -1.17 -6.03
N LEU A 552 28.12 -1.59 -5.79
CA LEU A 552 28.70 -1.57 -4.45
C LEU A 552 28.87 -0.14 -3.88
N ARG A 553 29.27 0.83 -4.72
CA ARG A 553 29.31 2.26 -4.33
C ARG A 553 27.93 2.81 -4.00
N TRP A 554 26.89 2.39 -4.72
CA TRP A 554 25.52 2.76 -4.45
C TRP A 554 25.04 2.16 -3.12
N ILE A 555 25.26 0.86 -2.92
CA ILE A 555 24.92 0.14 -1.67
C ILE A 555 25.62 0.76 -0.44
N SER A 556 26.89 1.16 -0.56
CA SER A 556 27.64 1.76 0.54
C SER A 556 27.04 3.05 1.10
N GLN A 557 26.16 3.74 0.35
CA GLN A 557 25.46 4.94 0.82
C GLN A 557 24.40 4.60 1.89
N PHE A 558 23.90 3.37 1.91
CA PHE A 558 22.87 2.87 2.83
C PHE A 558 23.44 2.05 4.00
N LEU A 559 24.73 1.70 3.98
CA LEU A 559 25.41 1.03 5.09
C LEU A 559 25.81 2.03 6.19
N ARG A 560 25.99 1.54 7.42
CA ARG A 560 26.46 2.33 8.57
C ARG A 560 27.55 1.56 9.32
N GLY A 561 28.31 2.24 10.18
CA GLY A 561 29.33 1.63 11.05
C GLY A 561 30.42 0.85 10.29
N GLY A 562 30.91 -0.24 10.90
CA GLY A 562 32.03 -1.04 10.39
C GLY A 562 31.81 -1.59 8.98
N ALA A 563 30.59 -2.07 8.66
CA ALA A 563 30.28 -2.60 7.33
C ALA A 563 30.44 -1.54 6.22
N LYS A 564 30.09 -0.28 6.50
CA LYS A 564 30.34 0.85 5.59
C LYS A 564 31.84 1.11 5.45
N ALA A 565 32.54 1.29 6.57
CA ALA A 565 33.97 1.61 6.57
C ALA A 565 34.80 0.53 5.83
N ASP A 566 34.43 -0.74 5.99
CA ASP A 566 35.09 -1.86 5.33
C ASP A 566 34.78 -1.93 3.83
N LEU A 567 33.53 -1.67 3.41
CA LEU A 567 33.18 -1.61 2.00
C LEU A 567 33.83 -0.42 1.29
N ASP A 568 33.80 0.77 1.89
CA ASP A 568 34.45 1.97 1.35
C ASP A 568 35.97 1.76 1.23
N ALA A 569 36.61 1.15 2.23
CA ALA A 569 38.04 0.81 2.15
C ALA A 569 38.36 -0.19 1.03
N MET A 570 37.49 -1.18 0.77
CA MET A 570 37.66 -2.10 -0.37
C MET A 570 37.44 -1.42 -1.73
N LEU A 571 36.52 -0.45 -1.81
CA LEU A 571 36.23 0.31 -3.04
C LEU A 571 37.27 1.40 -3.36
N ALA A 572 37.95 1.91 -2.32
CA ALA A 572 39.00 2.93 -2.42
C ALA A 572 40.42 2.33 -2.58
N ALA A 573 40.56 1.00 -2.57
CA ALA A 573 41.83 0.33 -2.86
C ALA A 573 42.33 0.67 -4.28
N GLY A 574 43.64 0.52 -4.53
CA GLY A 574 44.27 0.89 -5.82
C GLY A 574 43.76 0.13 -7.05
N ASP A 575 42.99 -0.94 -6.86
CA ASP A 575 42.27 -1.65 -7.93
C ASP A 575 40.91 -1.01 -8.28
N GLY A 576 40.50 0.05 -7.58
CA GLY A 576 39.21 0.73 -7.73
C GLY A 576 38.01 -0.14 -7.34
N GLY A 577 38.21 -1.17 -6.51
CA GLY A 577 37.19 -2.16 -6.14
C GLY A 577 37.06 -3.34 -7.10
N ARG A 578 37.93 -3.47 -8.11
CA ARG A 578 37.91 -4.60 -9.06
C ARG A 578 38.32 -5.90 -8.38
N GLY A 579 37.46 -6.92 -8.44
CA GLY A 579 37.73 -8.24 -7.85
C GLY A 579 37.28 -8.39 -6.40
N ILE A 580 36.35 -7.55 -5.94
CA ILE A 580 35.51 -7.86 -4.76
C ILE A 580 34.56 -8.99 -5.15
N ARG A 581 34.50 -10.07 -4.36
CA ARG A 581 33.69 -11.26 -4.68
C ARG A 581 32.24 -11.05 -4.26
N LEU A 582 31.33 -10.89 -5.23
CA LEU A 582 29.90 -10.88 -4.93
C LEU A 582 29.36 -12.29 -4.67
N GLN A 583 28.58 -12.42 -3.60
CA GLN A 583 27.79 -13.60 -3.27
C GLN A 583 26.33 -13.19 -3.10
N TYR A 584 25.40 -14.10 -3.38
CA TYR A 584 23.96 -13.82 -3.23
C TYR A 584 23.32 -14.80 -2.26
N LYS A 585 22.57 -14.28 -1.28
CA LYS A 585 21.83 -15.10 -0.31
C LYS A 585 20.88 -16.07 -1.02
N LYS A 586 20.59 -17.21 -0.39
CA LYS A 586 19.39 -17.98 -0.74
C LYS A 586 18.19 -17.09 -0.43
N TYR A 587 17.29 -16.98 -1.40
CA TYR A 587 16.07 -16.19 -1.26
C TYR A 587 14.95 -17.18 -0.96
N ASP A 588 14.36 -17.03 0.21
CA ASP A 588 13.18 -17.79 0.61
C ASP A 588 11.97 -17.18 -0.10
N TRP A 589 11.13 -18.04 -0.68
CA TRP A 589 9.93 -17.62 -1.42
C TRP A 589 8.66 -17.82 -0.59
N ASP A 590 8.76 -18.42 0.59
CA ASP A 590 7.64 -18.78 1.44
C ASP A 590 6.84 -17.55 1.90
N LEU A 591 5.53 -17.76 2.02
CA LEU A 591 4.53 -16.71 2.14
C LEU A 591 4.41 -16.14 3.56
N ASN A 592 3.91 -14.91 3.65
CA ASN A 592 3.77 -14.16 4.90
C ASN A 592 2.49 -14.49 5.71
N GLY A 593 1.93 -15.68 5.56
CA GLY A 593 0.69 -16.11 6.21
C GLY A 593 0.44 -17.62 6.08
N GLU A 594 -0.55 -18.10 6.82
CA GLU A 594 -1.22 -19.41 6.69
C GLU A 594 -2.65 -19.24 6.13
#